data_AF-A0AAE0KZ31-F1
#
_entry.id   AF-A0AAE0KZ31-F1
#
_cell.length_a   1.000
_cell.length_b   1.000
_cell.length_c   1.000
_cell.angle_alpha   90.00
_cell.angle_beta   90.00
_cell.angle_gamma   90.00
#
_symmetry.space_group_name_H-M   'P 1'
#
loop_
_entity.id
_entity.type
_entity.pdbx_description
1 polymer ?
#
loop_
_entity_poly.entity_id
_entity_poly.type
_entity_poly.pdbx_seq_one_letter_code
_entity_poly.pdbx_strand_id
1 'polypeptide(L)'
;MGPADEVQGLEEAHPTWINQAEIISSNAASWLPTSDADKKAKDSARKVLEKELAKLDAQLVSCTFLAGHIISKSDVVVIESLLDMYKEVLGKAQQQKFGNVTRWFNTCVHQPVLSKLLGGITLCASPDGWGAALLAASAAAAPAAEVDPEKEAAKLAKKEAAKAAKAAKAAKAAAKAEAAKKQAAAPKAVNSKKAAAAEEKEKKKAAAEAEISAACAAIEAIPSGDKKDVKSVLLSQYIPALVEAKWYEWWEASGFFTPKQGSSKPKFVIIIPPPNVTGTLHLGHALTNSVQDTLVRWRRMSGYETLWLPGTDHAGIATQTVVEKKLMKEEKKTRHDLGREAFLERVWEWKEKSGGTICKQLRRLGSSLDWTRECFTMDEKLSAAVNEAFVQMYEKKLIYRDNRLVNWSSTLRTAISDIEVDYVDVPGFHQLSVPGYTDKVEFGVLTSFAYPLENESGEIVVATTRPETMLGDTAVAVHPDDPRYKSVQGQFVIHPFSKRKIPIIADAELVDMNFGTGAVKITPAHDPNDFKTGQRHKLEFINVFTEDGNMNENGAPFTGQPRFECRKTVVEALEVR
;
A
#
# COMPACT_ATOMS: atom_id res chain seq x y z
N MET A 1 -8.75 -7.79 -9.48
CA MET A 1 -7.56 -7.87 -8.63
C MET A 1 -6.32 -7.62 -9.46
N GLY A 2 -5.70 -6.47 -9.27
CA GLY A 2 -4.41 -6.19 -9.89
C GLY A 2 -3.31 -7.01 -9.18
N PRO A 3 -2.15 -7.22 -9.82
CA PRO A 3 -1.00 -7.88 -9.18
C PRO A 3 -0.50 -7.18 -7.90
N ALA A 4 -0.89 -5.92 -7.69
CA ALA A 4 -0.54 -5.12 -6.52
C ALA A 4 -1.24 -5.58 -5.22
N ASP A 5 -2.41 -6.21 -5.31
CA ASP A 5 -3.23 -6.59 -4.14
C ASP A 5 -2.67 -7.83 -3.42
N GLU A 6 -1.97 -8.73 -4.13
CA GLU A 6 -1.34 -9.93 -3.54
C GLU A 6 -0.02 -9.61 -2.78
N VAL A 7 0.58 -8.43 -3.01
CA VAL A 7 1.81 -7.98 -2.33
C VAL A 7 1.52 -7.31 -0.97
N GLN A 8 0.26 -6.97 -0.69
CA GLN A 8 -0.15 -6.30 0.56
C GLN A 8 0.05 -7.17 1.82
N GLY A 9 0.07 -8.50 1.68
CA GLY A 9 0.27 -9.45 2.79
C GLY A 9 1.73 -9.70 3.22
N LEU A 10 2.70 -9.06 2.58
CA LEU A 10 4.13 -9.26 2.87
C LEU A 10 4.65 -8.25 3.92
N GLU A 11 5.54 -8.70 4.82
CA GLU A 11 6.23 -7.84 5.80
C GLU A 11 6.94 -6.65 5.11
N GLU A 12 6.97 -5.48 5.77
CA GLU A 12 7.63 -4.27 5.25
C GLU A 12 9.09 -4.54 4.87
N ALA A 13 9.54 -3.95 3.76
CA ALA A 13 10.91 -4.14 3.28
C ALA A 13 11.90 -3.55 4.31
N HIS A 14 12.88 -4.35 4.73
CA HIS A 14 13.86 -3.90 5.71
C HIS A 14 14.69 -2.73 5.12
N PRO A 15 14.96 -1.64 5.87
CA PRO A 15 15.62 -0.44 5.34
C PRO A 15 16.95 -0.69 4.63
N THR A 16 17.70 -1.72 5.07
CA THR A 16 18.94 -2.16 4.42
C THR A 16 18.75 -2.54 2.96
N TRP A 17 17.67 -3.28 2.64
CA TRP A 17 17.39 -3.76 1.29
C TRP A 17 16.87 -2.65 0.38
N ILE A 18 16.09 -1.72 0.93
CA ILE A 18 15.63 -0.52 0.22
C ILE A 18 16.85 0.32 -0.21
N ASN A 19 17.74 0.65 0.73
CA ASN A 19 18.96 1.41 0.43
C ASN A 19 19.85 0.69 -0.60
N GLN A 20 19.98 -0.64 -0.47
CA GLN A 20 20.76 -1.41 -1.44
C GLN A 20 20.12 -1.42 -2.84
N ALA A 21 18.79 -1.51 -2.93
CA ALA A 21 18.05 -1.43 -4.19
C ALA A 21 18.17 -0.04 -4.84
N GLU A 22 18.15 1.04 -4.08
CA GLU A 22 18.38 2.40 -4.58
C GLU A 22 19.80 2.58 -5.14
N ILE A 23 20.81 2.04 -4.46
CA ILE A 23 22.21 2.04 -4.95
C ILE A 23 22.32 1.23 -6.24
N ILE A 24 21.68 0.06 -6.32
CA ILE A 24 21.67 -0.77 -7.52
C ILE A 24 20.99 -0.04 -8.67
N SER A 25 19.77 0.46 -8.46
CA SER A 25 18.96 1.13 -9.50
C SER A 25 19.67 2.37 -10.06
N SER A 26 20.20 3.24 -9.18
CA SER A 26 20.90 4.47 -9.59
C SER A 26 22.16 4.20 -10.44
N ASN A 27 22.90 3.12 -10.14
CA ASN A 27 24.08 2.76 -10.90
C ASN A 27 23.75 1.92 -12.16
N ALA A 28 22.69 1.12 -12.10
CA ALA A 28 22.18 0.34 -13.23
C ALA A 28 21.72 1.24 -14.38
N ALA A 29 21.08 2.38 -14.07
CA ALA A 29 20.64 3.37 -15.05
C ALA A 29 21.77 3.82 -15.99
N SER A 30 23.02 3.88 -15.52
CA SER A 30 24.17 4.26 -16.35
C SER A 30 24.50 3.25 -17.45
N TRP A 31 24.02 2.02 -17.34
CA TRP A 31 24.32 0.89 -18.24
C TRP A 31 23.16 0.50 -19.15
N LEU A 32 21.96 1.05 -18.93
CA LEU A 32 20.82 0.80 -19.81
C LEU A 32 21.07 1.38 -21.22
N PRO A 33 20.49 0.79 -22.29
CA PRO A 33 20.66 1.25 -23.67
C PRO A 33 20.26 2.72 -23.88
N THR A 34 19.37 3.25 -23.04
CA THR A 34 18.88 4.63 -23.04
C THR A 34 19.84 5.64 -22.37
N SER A 35 20.99 5.18 -21.86
CA SER A 35 21.94 6.01 -21.10
C SER A 35 23.00 6.67 -21.98
N ASP A 36 23.08 7.99 -21.88
CA ASP A 36 24.15 8.83 -22.45
C ASP A 36 25.46 8.83 -21.62
N ALA A 37 25.57 7.97 -20.61
CA ALA A 37 26.72 7.95 -19.71
C ALA A 37 28.03 7.63 -20.45
N ASP A 38 29.06 8.46 -20.18
CA ASP A 38 30.39 8.27 -20.75
C ASP A 38 31.09 7.01 -20.22
N LYS A 39 32.20 6.63 -20.85
CA LYS A 39 32.97 5.43 -20.48
C LYS A 39 33.43 5.45 -19.02
N LYS A 40 33.75 6.63 -18.48
CA LYS A 40 34.27 6.79 -17.11
C LYS A 40 33.15 6.61 -16.07
N ALA A 41 31.96 7.12 -16.36
CA ALA A 41 30.76 6.93 -15.56
C ALA A 41 30.32 5.46 -15.56
N LYS A 42 30.31 4.82 -16.73
CA LYS A 42 30.03 3.37 -16.86
C LYS A 42 31.02 2.53 -16.05
N ASP A 43 32.33 2.79 -16.17
CA ASP A 43 33.36 2.09 -15.39
C ASP A 43 33.24 2.30 -13.87
N SER A 44 32.79 3.49 -13.43
CA SER A 44 32.54 3.79 -12.02
C SER A 44 31.30 3.04 -11.50
N ALA A 45 30.19 3.13 -12.22
CA ALA A 45 28.94 2.45 -11.89
C ALA A 45 29.15 0.92 -11.82
N ARG A 46 29.92 0.36 -12.76
CA ARG A 46 30.27 -1.06 -12.76
C ARG A 46 30.95 -1.51 -11.48
N LYS A 47 31.91 -0.73 -10.96
CA LYS A 47 32.62 -1.08 -9.71
C LYS A 47 31.67 -1.10 -8.51
N VAL A 48 30.73 -0.17 -8.46
CA VAL A 48 29.70 -0.10 -7.41
C VAL A 48 28.78 -1.31 -7.53
N LEU A 49 28.27 -1.58 -8.73
CA LEU A 49 27.36 -2.72 -8.94
C LEU A 49 28.03 -4.07 -8.69
N GLU A 50 29.27 -4.27 -9.12
CA GLU A 50 30.01 -5.51 -8.82
C GLU A 50 30.20 -5.71 -7.31
N LYS A 51 30.37 -4.63 -6.54
CA LYS A 51 30.46 -4.68 -5.08
C LYS A 51 29.13 -5.02 -4.44
N GLU A 52 28.03 -4.41 -4.88
CA GLU A 52 26.70 -4.68 -4.32
C GLU A 52 26.19 -6.08 -4.68
N LEU A 53 26.40 -6.51 -5.93
CA LEU A 53 26.09 -7.88 -6.36
C LEU A 53 26.92 -8.92 -5.59
N ALA A 54 28.19 -8.63 -5.27
CA ALA A 54 29.01 -9.55 -4.46
C ALA A 54 28.48 -9.69 -3.02
N LYS A 55 28.01 -8.59 -2.40
CA LYS A 55 27.39 -8.65 -1.07
C LYS A 55 26.10 -9.47 -1.10
N LEU A 56 25.26 -9.23 -2.11
CA LEU A 56 24.01 -9.95 -2.29
C LEU A 56 24.25 -11.44 -2.54
N ASP A 57 25.25 -11.77 -3.37
CA ASP A 57 25.64 -13.16 -3.65
C ASP A 57 26.11 -13.90 -2.40
N ALA A 58 26.92 -13.23 -1.56
CA ALA A 58 27.38 -13.78 -0.29
C ALA A 58 26.23 -14.03 0.70
N GLN A 59 25.23 -13.13 0.76
CA GLN A 59 24.07 -13.31 1.62
C GLN A 59 23.19 -14.50 1.18
N LEU A 60 23.03 -14.67 -0.13
CA LEU A 60 22.16 -15.70 -0.73
C LEU A 60 22.80 -17.10 -0.77
N VAL A 61 23.97 -17.28 -0.15
CA VAL A 61 24.62 -18.59 0.02
C VAL A 61 23.80 -19.50 0.93
N SER A 62 23.31 -18.97 2.07
CA SER A 62 22.60 -19.76 3.09
C SER A 62 21.08 -19.52 3.13
N CYS A 63 20.56 -18.65 2.26
CA CYS A 63 19.16 -18.23 2.28
C CYS A 63 18.48 -18.44 0.92
N THR A 64 17.22 -18.86 0.93
CA THR A 64 16.41 -18.98 -0.30
C THR A 64 15.85 -17.63 -0.74
N PHE A 65 15.50 -16.75 0.22
CA PHE A 65 15.00 -15.39 0.02
C PHE A 65 15.69 -14.41 0.99
N LEU A 66 15.58 -13.09 0.77
CA LEU A 66 16.30 -12.07 1.52
C LEU A 66 15.87 -11.93 2.99
N ALA A 67 14.62 -12.31 3.31
CA ALA A 67 14.08 -12.23 4.67
C ALA A 67 13.54 -13.60 5.18
N GLY A 68 14.14 -14.71 4.76
CA GLY A 68 13.83 -16.05 5.30
C GLY A 68 13.47 -17.09 4.25
N HIS A 69 12.39 -17.86 4.49
CA HIS A 69 11.97 -19.00 3.68
C HIS A 69 10.80 -18.71 2.71
N ILE A 70 10.24 -17.50 2.76
CA ILE A 70 9.18 -17.01 1.85
C ILE A 70 9.62 -15.71 1.17
N ILE A 71 9.01 -15.39 0.02
CA ILE A 71 9.22 -14.10 -0.67
C ILE A 71 8.74 -12.97 0.23
N SER A 72 9.57 -11.94 0.41
CA SER A 72 9.23 -10.74 1.17
C SER A 72 9.16 -9.49 0.27
N LYS A 73 8.66 -8.36 0.80
CA LYS A 73 8.75 -7.07 0.07
C LYS A 73 10.19 -6.68 -0.24
N SER A 74 11.14 -7.09 0.61
CA SER A 74 12.58 -6.88 0.37
C SER A 74 13.03 -7.59 -0.90
N ASP A 75 12.54 -8.81 -1.16
CA ASP A 75 12.85 -9.53 -2.39
C ASP A 75 12.29 -8.81 -3.61
N VAL A 76 11.04 -8.38 -3.56
CA VAL A 76 10.36 -7.67 -4.66
C VAL A 76 11.12 -6.39 -5.04
N VAL A 77 11.45 -5.56 -4.04
CA VAL A 77 12.14 -4.28 -4.26
C VAL A 77 13.53 -4.46 -4.88
N VAL A 78 14.30 -5.45 -4.41
CA VAL A 78 15.64 -5.72 -4.97
C VAL A 78 15.54 -6.35 -6.36
N ILE A 79 14.56 -7.21 -6.63
CA ILE A 79 14.32 -7.77 -7.97
C ILE A 79 13.97 -6.69 -8.97
N GLU A 80 13.08 -5.76 -8.61
CA GLU A 80 12.69 -4.65 -9.46
C GLU A 80 13.92 -3.81 -9.86
N SER A 81 14.80 -3.51 -8.89
CA SER A 81 16.04 -2.78 -9.16
C SER A 81 17.04 -3.52 -10.06
N LEU A 82 16.94 -4.86 -10.12
CA LEU A 82 17.80 -5.74 -10.91
C LEU A 82 17.18 -6.18 -12.24
N LEU A 83 15.90 -5.86 -12.48
CA LEU A 83 15.14 -6.43 -13.58
C LEU A 83 15.76 -6.08 -14.94
N ASP A 84 15.94 -4.79 -15.21
CA ASP A 84 16.49 -4.31 -16.48
C ASP A 84 17.97 -4.69 -16.64
N MET A 85 18.68 -4.78 -15.51
CA MET A 85 20.05 -5.30 -15.46
C MET A 85 20.12 -6.74 -15.96
N TYR A 86 19.22 -7.62 -15.52
CA TYR A 86 19.19 -9.01 -15.94
C TYR A 86 18.64 -9.20 -17.37
N LYS A 87 17.74 -8.32 -17.81
CA LYS A 87 17.20 -8.33 -19.19
C LYS A 87 18.23 -7.87 -20.22
N GLU A 88 19.00 -6.82 -19.90
CA GLU A 88 19.73 -6.08 -20.93
C GLU A 88 21.24 -5.97 -20.69
N VAL A 89 21.73 -6.05 -19.45
CA VAL A 89 23.13 -5.68 -19.15
C VAL A 89 23.99 -6.86 -18.69
N LEU A 90 23.46 -7.72 -17.83
CA LEU A 90 24.19 -8.83 -17.23
C LEU A 90 24.20 -10.03 -18.18
N GLY A 91 25.22 -10.09 -19.04
CA GLY A 91 25.49 -11.28 -19.87
C GLY A 91 25.85 -12.53 -19.05
N LYS A 92 25.94 -13.67 -19.74
CA LYS A 92 26.12 -15.01 -19.14
C LYS A 92 27.34 -15.11 -18.22
N ALA A 93 28.44 -14.41 -18.54
CA ALA A 93 29.64 -14.40 -17.71
C ALA A 93 29.42 -13.79 -16.31
N GLN A 94 28.59 -12.74 -16.20
CA GLN A 94 28.29 -12.10 -14.91
C GLN A 94 27.21 -12.86 -14.13
N GLN A 95 26.22 -13.42 -14.82
CA GLN A 95 25.24 -14.32 -14.22
C GLN A 95 25.94 -15.55 -13.57
N GLN A 96 26.95 -16.10 -14.24
CA GLN A 96 27.78 -17.18 -13.67
C GLN A 96 28.67 -16.71 -12.51
N LYS A 97 29.19 -15.48 -12.57
CA LYS A 97 30.00 -14.89 -11.49
C LYS A 97 29.20 -14.70 -10.21
N PHE A 98 27.93 -14.28 -10.33
CA PHE A 98 26.99 -14.08 -9.23
C PHE A 98 25.90 -15.16 -9.27
N GLY A 99 26.33 -16.41 -9.09
CA GLY A 99 25.48 -17.58 -9.27
C GLY A 99 24.35 -17.70 -8.25
N ASN A 100 24.55 -17.23 -7.01
CA ASN A 100 23.52 -17.27 -5.97
C ASN A 100 22.47 -16.19 -6.20
N VAL A 101 22.90 -14.98 -6.61
CA VAL A 101 21.98 -13.92 -7.03
C VAL A 101 21.17 -14.36 -8.24
N THR A 102 21.81 -14.98 -9.24
CA THR A 102 21.12 -15.45 -10.45
C THR A 102 20.12 -16.57 -10.12
N ARG A 103 20.48 -17.50 -9.22
CA ARG A 103 19.57 -18.53 -8.72
C ARG A 103 18.36 -17.90 -8.04
N TRP A 104 18.58 -17.02 -7.08
CA TRP A 104 17.53 -16.34 -6.33
C TRP A 104 16.63 -15.51 -7.24
N PHE A 105 17.19 -14.70 -8.13
CA PHE A 105 16.45 -13.90 -9.11
C PHE A 105 15.52 -14.78 -9.94
N ASN A 106 16.04 -15.87 -10.52
CA ASN A 106 15.23 -16.83 -11.28
C ASN A 106 14.14 -17.48 -10.43
N THR A 107 14.46 -17.89 -9.20
CA THR A 107 13.47 -18.48 -8.29
C THR A 107 12.33 -17.50 -8.02
N CYS A 108 12.61 -16.23 -7.81
CA CYS A 108 11.59 -15.24 -7.47
C CYS A 108 10.75 -14.82 -8.68
N VAL A 109 11.35 -14.56 -9.84
CA VAL A 109 10.61 -14.08 -11.02
C VAL A 109 9.68 -15.13 -11.64
N HIS A 110 9.92 -16.42 -11.37
CA HIS A 110 9.05 -17.52 -11.81
C HIS A 110 7.96 -17.89 -10.80
N GLN A 111 7.89 -17.19 -9.67
CA GLN A 111 6.81 -17.42 -8.70
C GLN A 111 5.50 -16.89 -9.27
N PRO A 112 4.35 -17.57 -9.08
CA PRO A 112 3.09 -17.21 -9.74
C PRO A 112 2.70 -15.73 -9.57
N VAL A 113 2.93 -15.19 -8.37
CA VAL A 113 2.63 -13.80 -8.00
C VAL A 113 3.48 -12.80 -8.82
N LEU A 114 4.79 -13.01 -8.90
CA LEU A 114 5.73 -12.12 -9.60
C LEU A 114 5.71 -12.33 -11.12
N SER A 115 5.51 -13.55 -11.58
CA SER A 115 5.43 -13.88 -13.01
C SER A 115 4.22 -13.22 -13.67
N LYS A 116 3.08 -13.14 -12.97
CA LYS A 116 1.88 -12.42 -13.42
C LYS A 116 2.09 -10.91 -13.50
N LEU A 117 2.94 -10.35 -12.63
CA LEU A 117 3.22 -8.91 -12.54
C LEU A 117 4.27 -8.46 -13.58
N LEU A 118 5.32 -9.26 -13.76
CA LEU A 118 6.48 -8.91 -14.58
C LEU A 118 6.39 -9.40 -16.03
N GLY A 119 5.45 -10.30 -16.33
CA GLY A 119 5.36 -10.99 -17.62
C GLY A 119 6.49 -12.01 -17.83
N GLY A 120 6.53 -12.64 -19.00
CA GLY A 120 7.62 -13.56 -19.35
C GLY A 120 8.96 -12.82 -19.45
N ILE A 121 9.91 -13.14 -18.57
CA ILE A 121 11.23 -12.49 -18.55
C ILE A 121 12.21 -13.33 -19.37
N THR A 122 12.83 -12.69 -20.37
CA THR A 122 13.98 -13.25 -21.10
C THR A 122 15.26 -12.57 -20.61
N LEU A 123 16.21 -13.35 -20.10
CA LEU A 123 17.49 -12.84 -19.61
C LEU A 123 18.45 -12.49 -20.76
N CYS A 124 19.36 -11.54 -20.51
CA CYS A 124 20.40 -11.16 -21.45
C CYS A 124 21.25 -12.38 -21.84
N ALA A 125 21.29 -12.69 -23.13
CA ALA A 125 21.99 -13.84 -23.67
C ALA A 125 23.44 -13.55 -24.08
N SER A 126 23.91 -12.31 -23.91
CA SER A 126 25.25 -11.86 -24.32
C SER A 126 26.34 -12.76 -23.71
N PRO A 127 27.29 -13.27 -24.52
CA PRO A 127 28.43 -14.03 -24.02
C PRO A 127 29.43 -13.13 -23.28
N ASP A 128 29.52 -11.86 -23.69
CA ASP A 128 30.36 -10.86 -23.03
C ASP A 128 29.64 -10.30 -21.79
N GLY A 129 30.39 -9.99 -20.73
CA GLY A 129 29.82 -9.32 -19.55
C GLY A 129 29.27 -7.92 -19.89
N TRP A 130 28.62 -7.26 -18.93
CA TRP A 130 28.21 -5.84 -18.96
C TRP A 130 27.99 -5.23 -20.37
N GLY A 131 26.84 -5.51 -21.00
CA GLY A 131 26.52 -4.95 -22.31
C GLY A 131 25.24 -5.52 -22.96
N ALA A 132 24.59 -4.70 -23.79
CA ALA A 132 23.32 -4.99 -24.45
C ALA A 132 23.48 -5.86 -25.70
N ALA A 133 22.80 -7.00 -25.70
CA ALA A 133 22.50 -7.77 -26.91
C ALA A 133 20.99 -8.07 -26.93
N LEU A 134 20.23 -7.24 -27.64
CA LEU A 134 18.84 -7.56 -27.98
C LEU A 134 18.85 -8.72 -28.99
N LEU A 135 18.27 -9.87 -28.64
CA LEU A 135 17.91 -10.89 -29.64
C LEU A 135 16.63 -10.45 -30.33
N ALA A 136 16.67 -10.40 -31.67
CA ALA A 136 15.55 -10.05 -32.52
C ALA A 136 14.37 -11.05 -32.39
N ALA A 137 13.17 -10.51 -32.59
CA ALA A 137 11.86 -11.15 -32.46
C ALA A 137 11.62 -12.37 -33.38
N SER A 138 10.78 -13.31 -32.91
CA SER A 138 9.84 -14.07 -33.74
C SER A 138 8.72 -14.67 -32.89
N ALA A 139 7.48 -14.32 -33.22
CA ALA A 139 6.23 -14.86 -32.69
C ALA A 139 5.78 -16.11 -33.48
N ALA A 140 5.20 -17.11 -32.81
CA ALA A 140 4.11 -17.98 -33.30
C ALA A 140 3.69 -18.98 -32.19
N ALA A 141 2.41 -19.36 -32.18
CA ALA A 141 1.69 -19.97 -31.06
C ALA A 141 1.69 -21.53 -30.99
N ALA A 142 1.48 -22.04 -29.76
CA ALA A 142 0.80 -23.28 -29.30
C ALA A 142 1.43 -24.69 -29.55
N PRO A 143 1.01 -25.76 -28.82
CA PRO A 143 0.65 -25.93 -27.41
C PRO A 143 1.45 -27.08 -26.70
N ALA A 144 1.12 -27.36 -25.43
CA ALA A 144 1.79 -28.25 -24.48
C ALA A 144 1.88 -29.76 -24.85
N ALA A 145 2.90 -30.45 -24.33
CA ALA A 145 2.99 -31.91 -24.23
C ALA A 145 3.75 -32.36 -22.96
N GLU A 146 3.25 -33.43 -22.32
CA GLU A 146 3.70 -34.08 -21.08
C GLU A 146 5.13 -34.66 -21.16
N VAL A 147 5.81 -34.80 -20.00
CA VAL A 147 7.15 -35.39 -19.90
C VAL A 147 7.21 -36.55 -18.90
N ASP A 148 7.76 -37.66 -19.40
CA ASP A 148 7.96 -38.98 -18.80
C ASP A 148 9.12 -39.04 -17.76
N PRO A 149 8.92 -39.55 -16.53
CA PRO A 149 9.90 -39.58 -15.43
C PRO A 149 11.16 -40.42 -15.66
N GLU A 150 11.17 -41.40 -16.58
CA GLU A 150 12.31 -42.33 -16.69
C GLU A 150 13.56 -41.73 -17.37
N LYS A 151 13.41 -40.63 -18.12
CA LYS A 151 14.54 -39.95 -18.80
C LYS A 151 15.35 -39.01 -17.91
N GLU A 152 14.85 -38.61 -16.74
CA GLU A 152 15.59 -37.77 -15.79
C GLU A 152 16.63 -38.55 -14.96
N ALA A 153 16.31 -39.79 -14.57
CA ALA A 153 17.21 -40.62 -13.76
C ALA A 153 18.54 -40.94 -14.48
N ALA A 154 18.49 -41.20 -15.79
CA ALA A 154 19.69 -41.47 -16.59
C ALA A 154 20.59 -40.22 -16.79
N LYS A 155 20.03 -39.01 -16.66
CA LYS A 155 20.76 -37.74 -16.78
C LYS A 155 21.56 -37.40 -15.52
N LEU A 156 21.07 -37.85 -14.36
CA LEU A 156 21.71 -37.62 -13.06
C LEU A 156 23.01 -38.42 -12.91
N ALA A 157 23.00 -39.69 -13.33
CA ALA A 157 24.19 -40.57 -13.27
C ALA A 157 25.36 -40.09 -14.17
N LYS A 158 25.07 -39.47 -15.33
CA LYS A 158 26.11 -38.87 -16.19
C LYS A 158 26.72 -37.59 -15.61
N LYS A 159 26.00 -36.88 -14.73
CA LYS A 159 26.42 -35.60 -14.14
C LYS A 159 27.39 -35.80 -12.98
N GLU A 160 27.33 -36.94 -12.28
CA GLU A 160 28.25 -37.28 -11.19
C GLU A 160 29.63 -37.74 -11.69
N ALA A 161 29.69 -38.49 -12.80
CA ALA A 161 30.95 -38.88 -13.43
C ALA A 161 31.77 -37.68 -13.93
N ALA A 162 31.11 -36.60 -14.38
CA ALA A 162 31.76 -35.37 -14.82
C ALA A 162 32.30 -34.51 -13.65
N LYS A 163 31.74 -34.67 -12.44
CA LYS A 163 32.17 -33.94 -11.23
C LYS A 163 33.50 -34.48 -10.69
N ALA A 164 33.72 -35.80 -10.78
CA ALA A 164 34.98 -36.44 -10.36
C ALA A 164 36.18 -36.05 -11.26
N ALA A 165 35.97 -35.89 -12.56
CA ALA A 165 37.03 -35.48 -13.49
C ALA A 165 37.46 -34.00 -13.33
N LYS A 166 36.57 -33.13 -12.84
CA LYS A 166 36.85 -31.69 -12.62
C LYS A 166 37.64 -31.45 -11.33
N ALA A 167 37.47 -32.30 -10.31
CA ALA A 167 38.21 -32.23 -9.05
C ALA A 167 39.71 -32.58 -9.24
N ALA A 168 40.03 -33.55 -10.09
CA ALA A 168 41.43 -33.91 -10.39
C ALA A 168 42.21 -32.81 -11.15
N LYS A 169 41.50 -31.96 -11.92
CA LYS A 169 42.11 -30.85 -12.69
C LYS A 169 42.38 -29.61 -11.82
N ALA A 170 41.58 -29.40 -10.77
CA ALA A 170 41.76 -28.30 -9.81
C ALA A 170 42.98 -28.53 -8.89
N ALA A 171 43.23 -29.76 -8.47
CA ALA A 171 44.40 -30.11 -7.66
C ALA A 171 45.73 -29.87 -8.38
N LYS A 172 45.78 -30.08 -9.71
CA LYS A 172 46.98 -29.85 -10.54
C LYS A 172 47.27 -28.35 -10.81
N ALA A 173 46.25 -27.49 -10.71
CA ALA A 173 46.39 -26.04 -10.87
C ALA A 173 46.86 -25.36 -9.58
N ALA A 174 46.41 -25.85 -8.42
CA ALA A 174 46.87 -25.36 -7.10
C ALA A 174 48.36 -25.61 -6.87
N ALA A 175 48.89 -26.78 -7.26
CA ALA A 175 50.32 -27.09 -7.16
C ALA A 175 51.22 -26.21 -8.08
N LYS A 176 50.66 -25.66 -9.17
CA LYS A 176 51.40 -24.79 -10.10
C LYS A 176 51.41 -23.32 -9.63
N ALA A 177 50.41 -22.91 -8.84
CA ALA A 177 50.33 -21.58 -8.24
C ALA A 177 51.25 -21.41 -7.02
N GLU A 178 51.56 -22.50 -6.33
CA GLU A 178 52.47 -22.49 -5.17
C GLU A 178 53.96 -22.45 -5.58
N ALA A 179 54.31 -23.04 -6.73
CA ALA A 179 55.66 -22.95 -7.31
C ALA A 179 56.00 -21.54 -7.86
N ALA A 180 54.99 -20.75 -8.25
CA ALA A 180 55.19 -19.38 -8.75
C ALA A 180 55.39 -18.33 -7.64
N LYS A 181 55.14 -18.67 -6.37
CA LYS A 181 55.28 -17.75 -5.23
C LYS A 181 56.67 -17.73 -4.57
N LYS A 182 57.66 -18.49 -5.07
CA LYS A 182 59.02 -18.54 -4.49
C LYS A 182 60.16 -17.95 -5.35
N GLN A 183 59.87 -17.25 -6.45
CA GLN A 183 60.91 -16.49 -7.18
C GLN A 183 60.37 -15.13 -7.66
N ALA A 184 60.46 -14.11 -6.80
CA ALA A 184 60.55 -12.70 -7.19
C ALA A 184 60.82 -11.83 -5.95
N ALA A 185 61.99 -12.00 -5.34
CA ALA A 185 62.59 -11.01 -4.45
C ALA A 185 63.71 -10.31 -5.25
N ALA A 186 63.41 -9.14 -5.81
CA ALA A 186 64.34 -8.04 -6.15
C ALA A 186 63.59 -6.95 -6.96
N PRO A 187 63.95 -5.67 -6.80
CA PRO A 187 63.02 -4.55 -6.93
C PRO A 187 62.83 -4.12 -8.39
N LYS A 188 61.58 -3.88 -8.79
CA LYS A 188 61.28 -3.08 -10.00
C LYS A 188 60.71 -1.73 -9.58
N ALA A 189 61.38 -0.70 -10.06
CA ALA A 189 61.17 0.71 -9.75
C ALA A 189 59.67 1.09 -9.73
N VAL A 190 59.29 1.74 -8.64
CA VAL A 190 57.99 2.40 -8.47
C VAL A 190 57.79 3.36 -9.63
N ASN A 191 56.74 3.13 -10.41
CA ASN A 191 56.30 4.09 -11.42
C ASN A 191 55.73 5.30 -10.67
N SER A 192 56.59 6.26 -10.36
CA SER A 192 56.39 7.43 -9.49
C SER A 192 55.10 8.22 -9.78
N LYS A 193 54.60 8.18 -11.03
CA LYS A 193 53.35 8.84 -11.42
C LYS A 193 52.07 8.22 -10.86
N LYS A 194 52.02 6.90 -10.60
CA LYS A 194 50.81 6.23 -10.07
C LYS A 194 50.69 6.35 -8.54
N ALA A 195 51.82 6.36 -7.83
CA ALA A 195 51.87 6.61 -6.40
C ALA A 195 51.55 8.08 -6.09
N ALA A 196 52.14 9.03 -6.84
CA ALA A 196 51.85 10.45 -6.70
C ALA A 196 50.37 10.80 -6.99
N ALA A 197 49.74 10.17 -7.99
CA ALA A 197 48.33 10.38 -8.30
C ALA A 197 47.37 9.82 -7.24
N ALA A 198 47.78 8.78 -6.50
CA ALA A 198 47.02 8.22 -5.39
C ALA A 198 47.13 9.12 -4.14
N GLU A 199 48.35 9.55 -3.81
CA GLU A 199 48.59 10.52 -2.72
C GLU A 199 47.90 11.88 -2.97
N GLU A 200 47.89 12.37 -4.21
CA GLU A 200 47.22 13.63 -4.56
C GLU A 200 45.69 13.51 -4.40
N LYS A 201 45.12 12.34 -4.73
CA LYS A 201 43.69 12.07 -4.58
C LYS A 201 43.29 11.94 -3.11
N GLU A 202 44.14 11.33 -2.29
CA GLU A 202 43.94 11.20 -0.84
C GLU A 202 44.07 12.56 -0.13
N LYS A 203 45.06 13.38 -0.52
CA LYS A 203 45.18 14.78 -0.06
C LYS A 203 43.99 15.64 -0.45
N LYS A 204 43.48 15.52 -1.69
CA LYS A 204 42.27 16.23 -2.14
C LYS A 204 41.02 15.81 -1.36
N LYS A 205 40.90 14.53 -1.01
CA LYS A 205 39.79 14.03 -0.19
C LYS A 205 39.87 14.55 1.24
N ALA A 206 41.05 14.51 1.86
CA ALA A 206 41.27 15.05 3.21
C ALA A 206 41.04 16.56 3.27
N ALA A 207 41.44 17.31 2.23
CA ALA A 207 41.16 18.74 2.11
C ALA A 207 39.66 19.02 2.01
N ALA A 208 38.91 18.25 1.21
CA ALA A 208 37.45 18.40 1.10
C ALA A 208 36.73 18.05 2.42
N GLU A 209 37.15 17.02 3.13
CA GLU A 209 36.60 16.66 4.45
C GLU A 209 36.88 17.75 5.50
N ALA A 210 38.07 18.36 5.48
CA ALA A 210 38.41 19.50 6.34
C ALA A 210 37.58 20.75 6.00
N GLU A 211 37.35 21.02 4.71
CA GLU A 211 36.51 22.12 4.21
C GLU A 211 35.05 21.97 4.69
N ILE A 212 34.50 20.76 4.59
CA ILE A 212 33.15 20.41 5.08
C ILE A 212 33.07 20.56 6.60
N SER A 213 34.06 20.06 7.34
CA SER A 213 34.09 20.14 8.81
C SER A 213 34.15 21.58 9.30
N ALA A 214 34.97 22.43 8.66
CA ALA A 214 35.02 23.86 8.95
C ALA A 214 33.69 24.57 8.64
N ALA A 215 33.03 24.20 7.53
CA ALA A 215 31.72 24.73 7.18
C ALA A 215 30.63 24.30 8.18
N CYS A 216 30.64 23.06 8.67
CA CYS A 216 29.74 22.60 9.73
C CYS A 216 29.93 23.42 11.00
N ALA A 217 31.17 23.58 11.48
CA ALA A 217 31.47 24.33 12.69
C ALA A 217 31.06 25.82 12.57
N ALA A 218 31.27 26.42 11.39
CA ALA A 218 30.84 27.78 11.12
C ALA A 218 29.30 27.92 11.14
N ILE A 219 28.56 26.93 10.66
CA ILE A 219 27.09 26.92 10.68
C ILE A 219 26.55 26.70 12.10
N GLU A 220 27.16 25.80 12.87
CA GLU A 220 26.78 25.52 14.26
C GLU A 220 26.98 26.73 15.17
N ALA A 221 27.99 27.55 14.89
CA ALA A 221 28.24 28.80 15.61
C ALA A 221 27.18 29.90 15.35
N ILE A 222 26.31 29.73 14.34
CA ILE A 222 25.26 30.72 14.02
C ILE A 222 24.10 30.54 15.01
N PRO A 223 23.74 31.59 15.78
CA PRO A 223 22.57 31.56 16.64
C PRO A 223 21.29 31.20 15.85
N SER A 224 20.38 30.47 16.49
CA SER A 224 19.09 30.14 15.87
C SER A 224 18.34 31.43 15.52
N GLY A 225 17.86 31.52 14.28
CA GLY A 225 17.14 32.70 13.78
C GLY A 225 18.02 33.79 13.14
N ASP A 226 19.35 33.68 13.20
CA ASP A 226 20.25 34.65 12.57
C ASP A 226 20.54 34.33 11.10
N LYS A 227 20.75 35.38 10.29
CA LYS A 227 21.10 35.22 8.89
C LYS A 227 22.51 34.65 8.75
N LYS A 228 22.64 33.54 8.01
CA LYS A 228 23.92 32.98 7.63
C LYS A 228 24.74 33.97 6.77
N ASP A 229 26.04 34.08 7.06
CA ASP A 229 26.98 34.75 6.17
C ASP A 229 27.21 33.89 4.92
N VAL A 230 26.85 34.44 3.77
CA VAL A 230 26.95 33.79 2.45
C VAL A 230 28.25 34.15 1.72
N LYS A 231 29.08 35.03 2.28
CA LYS A 231 30.31 35.52 1.64
C LYS A 231 31.54 34.67 1.95
N SER A 232 31.54 33.92 3.05
CA SER A 232 32.76 33.31 3.61
C SER A 232 32.99 31.83 3.25
N VAL A 233 32.00 31.12 2.70
CA VAL A 233 32.12 29.67 2.44
C VAL A 233 31.49 29.29 1.10
N LEU A 234 32.29 29.30 0.03
CA LEU A 234 31.94 28.68 -1.25
C LEU A 234 32.66 27.34 -1.34
N LEU A 235 31.96 26.27 -0.95
CA LEU A 235 32.50 24.93 -1.03
C LEU A 235 32.74 24.52 -2.48
N SER A 236 33.78 23.71 -2.69
CA SER A 236 34.07 23.10 -4.00
C SER A 236 32.93 22.20 -4.53
N GLN A 237 32.00 21.75 -3.67
CA GLN A 237 30.80 20.99 -4.02
C GLN A 237 29.56 21.56 -3.34
N TYR A 238 28.41 21.48 -4.01
CA TYR A 238 27.12 21.82 -3.42
C TYR A 238 26.68 20.73 -2.44
N ILE A 239 26.50 21.10 -1.18
CA ILE A 239 26.03 20.21 -0.12
C ILE A 239 24.72 20.78 0.44
N PRO A 240 23.54 20.25 0.03
CA PRO A 240 22.24 20.79 0.42
C PRO A 240 22.08 20.94 1.93
N ALA A 241 22.51 19.94 2.71
CA ALA A 241 22.39 19.95 4.16
C ALA A 241 23.06 21.18 4.81
N LEU A 242 24.23 21.58 4.30
CA LEU A 242 24.96 22.76 4.79
C LEU A 242 24.39 24.07 4.25
N VAL A 243 23.86 24.03 3.02
CA VAL A 243 23.24 25.21 2.43
C VAL A 243 21.94 25.52 3.14
N GLU A 244 21.03 24.55 3.26
CA GLU A 244 19.70 24.67 3.86
C GLU A 244 19.72 24.95 5.38
N ALA A 245 20.76 24.50 6.08
CA ALA A 245 20.89 24.72 7.51
C ALA A 245 20.73 26.20 7.87
N LYS A 246 19.98 26.48 8.94
CA LYS A 246 19.68 27.81 9.49
C LYS A 246 18.80 28.73 8.65
N TRP A 247 18.59 28.48 7.35
CA TRP A 247 17.73 29.37 6.53
C TRP A 247 16.31 29.44 7.03
N TYR A 248 15.72 28.29 7.37
CA TYR A 248 14.31 28.26 7.77
C TYR A 248 14.08 28.99 9.11
N GLU A 249 14.95 28.73 10.09
CA GLU A 249 14.94 29.42 11.38
C GLU A 249 15.01 30.95 11.18
N TRP A 250 15.90 31.42 10.30
CA TRP A 250 16.00 32.84 9.97
C TRP A 250 14.77 33.38 9.24
N TRP A 251 14.20 32.64 8.28
CA TRP A 251 12.99 33.07 7.55
C TRP A 251 11.79 33.22 8.48
N GLU A 252 11.61 32.28 9.40
CA GLU A 252 10.55 32.29 10.40
C GLU A 252 10.76 33.45 11.40
N ALA A 253 11.98 33.59 11.94
CA ALA A 253 12.32 34.69 12.85
C ALA A 253 12.18 36.09 12.21
N SER A 254 12.42 36.20 10.91
CA SER A 254 12.28 37.45 10.15
C SER A 254 10.83 37.78 9.77
N GLY A 255 9.88 36.86 10.01
CA GLY A 255 8.46 37.05 9.70
C GLY A 255 8.15 37.14 8.20
N PHE A 256 8.98 36.55 7.31
CA PHE A 256 8.82 36.70 5.86
C PHE A 256 7.56 36.04 5.29
N PHE A 257 6.98 35.10 6.04
CA PHE A 257 5.80 34.33 5.59
C PHE A 257 4.49 35.00 5.99
N THR A 258 4.52 35.92 6.96
CA THR A 258 3.33 36.56 7.51
C THR A 258 2.97 37.81 6.69
N PRO A 259 1.74 37.89 6.14
CA PRO A 259 1.33 39.04 5.36
C PRO A 259 1.14 40.28 6.24
N LYS A 260 1.44 41.46 5.70
CA LYS A 260 1.20 42.75 6.35
C LYS A 260 -0.29 43.09 6.36
N GLN A 261 -0.85 43.34 7.54
CA GLN A 261 -2.21 43.85 7.65
C GLN A 261 -2.34 45.23 7.00
N GLY A 262 -3.46 45.49 6.34
CA GLY A 262 -3.72 46.77 5.66
C GLY A 262 -2.89 47.02 4.39
N SER A 263 -2.18 46.01 3.87
CA SER A 263 -1.43 46.12 2.62
C SER A 263 -2.36 46.50 1.46
N SER A 264 -1.94 47.49 0.67
CA SER A 264 -2.63 47.92 -0.57
C SER A 264 -2.29 47.05 -1.79
N LYS A 265 -1.36 46.10 -1.63
CA LYS A 265 -0.97 45.16 -2.68
C LYS A 265 -2.12 44.21 -3.03
N PRO A 266 -2.16 43.70 -4.27
CA PRO A 266 -3.12 42.65 -4.62
C PRO A 266 -2.87 41.40 -3.77
N LYS A 267 -3.95 40.72 -3.36
CA LYS A 267 -3.89 39.59 -2.42
C LYS A 267 -3.83 38.26 -3.17
N PHE A 268 -3.06 37.31 -2.63
CA PHE A 268 -3.05 35.93 -3.10
C PHE A 268 -3.09 35.00 -1.88
N VAL A 269 -4.14 34.19 -1.78
CA VAL A 269 -4.38 33.35 -0.59
C VAL A 269 -4.48 31.90 -1.02
N ILE A 270 -3.74 31.03 -0.33
CA ILE A 270 -3.86 29.57 -0.43
C ILE A 270 -4.09 29.03 0.98
N ILE A 271 -4.98 28.06 1.09
CA ILE A 271 -5.14 27.23 2.30
C ILE A 271 -4.41 25.93 2.02
N ILE A 272 -3.52 25.50 2.91
CA ILE A 272 -2.93 24.16 2.79
C ILE A 272 -4.06 23.12 2.89
N PRO A 273 -4.13 22.09 2.04
CA PRO A 273 -4.96 20.93 2.35
C PRO A 273 -4.42 20.34 3.66
N PRO A 274 -5.17 20.44 4.78
CA PRO A 274 -4.62 20.15 6.08
C PRO A 274 -4.26 18.65 6.15
N PRO A 275 -2.98 18.28 6.35
CA PRO A 275 -2.62 16.87 6.48
C PRO A 275 -3.24 16.26 7.74
N ASN A 276 -3.67 15.01 7.61
CA ASN A 276 -4.24 14.22 8.69
C ASN A 276 -3.19 13.94 9.76
N VAL A 277 -3.56 14.04 11.04
CA VAL A 277 -2.68 13.72 12.19
C VAL A 277 -2.53 12.20 12.41
N THR A 278 -2.29 11.44 11.34
CA THR A 278 -2.25 9.96 11.33
C THR A 278 -0.83 9.40 11.24
N GLY A 279 0.21 10.23 11.33
CA GLY A 279 1.60 9.79 11.26
C GLY A 279 2.55 10.84 10.67
N THR A 280 3.37 10.41 9.71
CA THR A 280 4.35 11.24 9.00
C THR A 280 3.90 11.53 7.57
N LEU A 281 4.39 12.64 7.01
CA LEU A 281 4.17 12.98 5.61
C LEU A 281 4.95 12.05 4.68
N HIS A 282 4.29 11.63 3.59
CA HIS A 282 4.86 10.89 2.46
C HIS A 282 5.09 11.77 1.23
N LEU A 283 5.69 11.22 0.15
CA LEU A 283 6.07 11.94 -1.07
C LEU A 283 4.92 12.72 -1.73
N GLY A 284 3.70 12.17 -1.73
CA GLY A 284 2.50 12.90 -2.19
C GLY A 284 2.28 14.24 -1.48
N HIS A 285 2.52 14.33 -0.17
CA HIS A 285 2.44 15.59 0.55
C HIS A 285 3.56 16.55 0.13
N ALA A 286 4.77 16.04 -0.09
CA ALA A 286 5.89 16.85 -0.55
C ALA A 286 5.59 17.45 -1.93
N LEU A 287 5.06 16.67 -2.87
CA LEU A 287 4.65 17.16 -4.19
C LEU A 287 3.63 18.30 -4.09
N THR A 288 2.52 18.08 -3.37
CA THR A 288 1.46 19.09 -3.20
C THR A 288 2.00 20.37 -2.56
N ASN A 289 2.80 20.25 -1.51
CA ASN A 289 3.38 21.41 -0.81
C ASN A 289 4.39 22.14 -1.69
N SER A 290 5.25 21.44 -2.44
CA SER A 290 6.21 22.07 -3.34
C SER A 290 5.52 22.88 -4.44
N VAL A 291 4.40 22.38 -4.99
CA VAL A 291 3.60 23.13 -5.98
C VAL A 291 2.99 24.38 -5.35
N GLN A 292 2.34 24.25 -4.19
CA GLN A 292 1.73 25.39 -3.50
C GLN A 292 2.77 26.43 -3.09
N ASP A 293 3.91 26.01 -2.53
CA ASP A 293 4.99 26.90 -2.12
C ASP A 293 5.59 27.65 -3.32
N THR A 294 5.76 26.97 -4.46
CA THR A 294 6.24 27.61 -5.70
C THR A 294 5.31 28.73 -6.14
N LEU A 295 3.99 28.49 -6.12
CA LEU A 295 2.99 29.51 -6.48
C LEU A 295 3.02 30.69 -5.50
N VAL A 296 3.09 30.40 -4.20
CA VAL A 296 3.15 31.43 -3.14
C VAL A 296 4.40 32.28 -3.29
N ARG A 297 5.58 31.66 -3.44
CA ARG A 297 6.85 32.38 -3.64
C ARG A 297 6.83 33.21 -4.91
N TRP A 298 6.38 32.65 -6.03
CA TRP A 298 6.26 33.38 -7.29
C TRP A 298 5.33 34.59 -7.18
N ARG A 299 4.16 34.45 -6.55
CA ARG A 299 3.22 35.56 -6.33
C ARG A 299 3.78 36.62 -5.40
N ARG A 300 4.43 36.21 -4.30
CA ARG A 300 5.09 37.12 -3.36
C ARG A 300 6.17 37.94 -4.07
N MET A 301 6.97 37.30 -4.91
CA MET A 301 7.98 37.96 -5.75
C MET A 301 7.37 38.85 -6.85
N SER A 302 6.17 38.52 -7.32
CA SER A 302 5.42 39.31 -8.31
C SER A 302 4.66 40.51 -7.70
N GLY A 303 4.92 40.84 -6.44
CA GLY A 303 4.35 42.03 -5.78
C GLY A 303 3.01 41.82 -5.07
N TYR A 304 2.53 40.58 -4.94
CA TYR A 304 1.31 40.26 -4.20
C TYR A 304 1.56 40.18 -2.70
N GLU A 305 0.56 40.52 -1.90
CA GLU A 305 0.48 40.15 -0.49
C GLU A 305 -0.02 38.71 -0.39
N THR A 306 0.86 37.79 0.00
CA THR A 306 0.56 36.36 0.00
C THR A 306 0.24 35.83 1.38
N LEU A 307 -0.84 35.07 1.53
CA LEU A 307 -1.11 34.25 2.71
C LEU A 307 -1.16 32.79 2.30
N TRP A 308 -0.27 31.97 2.86
CA TRP A 308 -0.41 30.52 2.80
C TRP A 308 -0.70 30.00 4.20
N LEU A 309 -1.97 29.68 4.45
CA LEU A 309 -2.48 29.35 5.78
C LEU A 309 -2.14 27.89 6.12
N PRO A 310 -1.36 27.63 7.19
CA PRO A 310 -1.09 26.27 7.65
C PRO A 310 -2.25 25.74 8.48
N GLY A 311 -2.37 24.41 8.50
CA GLY A 311 -3.22 23.71 9.45
C GLY A 311 -3.09 22.20 9.34
N THR A 312 -3.67 21.49 10.31
CA THR A 312 -3.72 20.01 10.36
C THR A 312 -5.14 19.53 10.60
N ASP A 313 -5.46 18.33 10.11
CA ASP A 313 -6.78 17.73 10.25
C ASP A 313 -6.78 16.62 11.29
N HIS A 314 -7.76 16.66 12.20
CA HIS A 314 -8.05 15.62 13.18
C HIS A 314 -8.39 14.26 12.55
N ALA A 315 -8.90 14.24 11.31
CA ALA A 315 -9.16 13.04 10.51
C ALA A 315 -10.05 11.97 11.15
N GLY A 316 -10.87 12.33 12.16
CA GLY A 316 -11.89 11.48 12.80
C GLY A 316 -11.53 9.99 12.89
N ILE A 317 -12.21 9.18 12.07
CA ILE A 317 -12.09 7.71 12.00
C ILE A 317 -10.65 7.25 11.75
N ALA A 318 -9.88 7.96 10.92
CA ALA A 318 -8.51 7.57 10.59
C ALA A 318 -7.59 7.69 11.81
N THR A 319 -7.68 8.79 12.55
CA THR A 319 -6.90 8.99 13.79
C THR A 319 -7.33 8.02 14.87
N GLN A 320 -8.65 7.81 15.05
CA GLN A 320 -9.16 6.82 15.99
C GLN A 320 -8.56 5.43 15.70
N THR A 321 -8.58 5.00 14.44
CA THR A 321 -8.05 3.68 14.04
C THR A 321 -6.55 3.55 14.30
N VAL A 322 -5.76 4.59 14.05
CA VAL A 322 -4.31 4.59 14.31
C VAL A 322 -4.02 4.48 15.81
N VAL A 323 -4.74 5.26 16.63
CA VAL A 323 -4.57 5.23 18.09
C VAL A 323 -5.03 3.90 18.68
N GLU A 324 -6.14 3.33 18.21
CA GLU A 324 -6.61 2.00 18.63
C GLU A 324 -5.60 0.90 18.28
N LYS A 325 -5.06 0.88 17.05
CA LYS A 325 -4.03 -0.08 16.64
C LYS A 325 -2.77 0.04 17.49
N LYS A 326 -2.35 1.27 17.80
CA LYS A 326 -1.21 1.53 18.68
C LYS A 326 -1.46 1.00 20.09
N LEU A 327 -2.64 1.30 20.65
CA LEU A 327 -3.04 0.85 21.98
C LEU A 327 -3.07 -0.68 22.08
N MET A 328 -3.63 -1.34 21.06
CA MET A 328 -3.64 -2.80 20.99
C MET A 328 -2.23 -3.39 20.90
N LYS A 329 -1.33 -2.75 20.15
CA LYS A 329 0.05 -3.22 19.99
C LYS A 329 0.90 -3.03 21.26
N GLU A 330 0.75 -1.90 21.93
CA GLU A 330 1.60 -1.51 23.08
C GLU A 330 1.06 -2.04 24.41
N GLU A 331 -0.26 -1.99 24.61
CA GLU A 331 -0.89 -2.29 25.90
C GLU A 331 -1.83 -3.50 25.86
N LYS A 332 -2.13 -4.05 24.66
CA LYS A 332 -3.13 -5.10 24.46
C LYS A 332 -4.52 -4.73 25.03
N LYS A 333 -4.85 -3.43 24.96
CA LYS A 333 -6.14 -2.87 25.40
C LYS A 333 -6.89 -2.27 24.22
N THR A 334 -8.21 -2.29 24.32
CA THR A 334 -9.13 -1.62 23.41
C THR A 334 -9.54 -0.25 23.94
N ARG A 335 -10.14 0.59 23.07
CA ARG A 335 -10.75 1.86 23.52
C ARG A 335 -11.87 1.65 24.54
N HIS A 336 -12.52 0.49 24.52
CA HIS A 336 -13.59 0.16 25.45
C HIS A 336 -13.06 -0.14 26.85
N ASP A 337 -11.84 -0.67 26.95
CA ASP A 337 -11.18 -0.95 28.24
C ASP A 337 -10.72 0.33 28.96
N LEU A 338 -10.38 1.37 28.19
CA LEU A 338 -9.96 2.68 28.74
C LEU A 338 -11.15 3.56 29.14
N GLY A 339 -12.28 3.44 28.44
CA GLY A 339 -13.36 4.41 28.50
C GLY A 339 -13.07 5.69 27.70
N ARG A 340 -14.10 6.52 27.55
CA ARG A 340 -14.09 7.67 26.62
C ARG A 340 -13.04 8.72 26.96
N GLU A 341 -13.02 9.20 28.21
CA GLU A 341 -12.15 10.32 28.60
C GLU A 341 -10.67 9.98 28.47
N ALA A 342 -10.25 8.84 29.03
CA ALA A 342 -8.86 8.38 28.93
C ALA A 342 -8.45 8.09 27.48
N PHE A 343 -9.36 7.58 26.65
CA PHE A 343 -9.08 7.39 25.23
C PHE A 343 -8.90 8.73 24.49
N LEU A 344 -9.74 9.73 24.77
CA LEU A 344 -9.62 11.06 24.18
C LEU A 344 -8.30 11.74 24.56
N GLU A 345 -7.85 11.60 25.81
CA GLU A 345 -6.53 12.08 26.23
C GLU A 345 -5.41 11.47 25.37
N ARG A 346 -5.44 10.16 25.13
CA ARG A 346 -4.46 9.48 24.25
C ARG A 346 -4.52 9.98 22.80
N VAL A 347 -5.71 10.31 22.30
CA VAL A 347 -5.87 10.88 20.95
C VAL A 347 -5.23 12.26 20.88
N TRP A 348 -5.40 13.10 21.90
CA TRP A 348 -4.75 14.41 21.97
C TRP A 348 -3.23 14.33 22.10
N GLU A 349 -2.71 13.41 22.92
CA GLU A 349 -1.26 13.14 22.99
C GLU A 349 -0.69 12.73 21.62
N TRP A 350 -1.44 11.88 20.90
CA TRP A 350 -1.06 11.48 19.55
C TRP A 350 -1.08 12.65 18.57
N LYS A 351 -2.10 13.50 18.63
CA LYS A 351 -2.20 14.72 17.82
C LYS A 351 -0.98 15.62 18.03
N GLU A 352 -0.58 15.88 19.27
CA GLU A 352 0.58 16.74 19.55
C GLU A 352 1.87 16.15 18.96
N LYS A 353 2.06 14.84 19.10
CA LYS A 353 3.23 14.15 18.54
C LYS A 353 3.23 14.14 17.00
N SER A 354 2.11 13.76 16.38
CA SER A 354 1.99 13.64 14.92
C SER A 354 1.98 15.01 14.26
N GLY A 355 1.15 15.94 14.74
CA GLY A 355 1.09 17.33 14.28
C GLY A 355 2.45 18.02 14.38
N GLY A 356 3.14 17.89 15.53
CA GLY A 356 4.50 18.42 15.68
C GLY A 356 5.51 17.83 14.68
N THR A 357 5.37 16.56 14.33
CA THR A 357 6.24 15.90 13.33
C THR A 357 5.94 16.41 11.92
N ILE A 358 4.66 16.50 11.56
CA ILE A 358 4.19 17.06 10.28
C ILE A 358 4.71 18.49 10.10
N CYS A 359 4.54 19.33 11.10
CA CYS A 359 5.02 20.71 11.08
C CYS A 359 6.54 20.78 10.89
N LYS A 360 7.32 19.91 11.54
CA LYS A 360 8.78 19.81 11.31
C LYS A 360 9.12 19.38 9.89
N GLN A 361 8.38 18.43 9.30
CA GLN A 361 8.61 17.99 7.93
C GLN A 361 8.31 19.11 6.92
N LEU A 362 7.22 19.84 7.09
CA LEU A 362 6.88 20.98 6.24
C LEU A 362 7.92 22.10 6.31
N ARG A 363 8.42 22.40 7.52
CA ARG A 363 9.55 23.34 7.70
C ARG A 363 10.82 22.84 7.03
N ARG A 364 11.14 21.54 7.18
CA ARG A 364 12.32 20.93 6.55
C ARG A 364 12.26 20.95 5.02
N LEU A 365 11.07 20.82 4.43
CA LEU A 365 10.85 20.99 2.99
C LEU A 365 11.01 22.44 2.51
N GLY A 366 11.09 23.41 3.43
CA GLY A 366 11.20 24.82 3.07
C GLY A 366 9.85 25.51 2.80
N SER A 367 8.72 24.94 3.21
CA SER A 367 7.38 25.48 2.94
C SER A 367 7.21 26.88 3.56
N SER A 368 6.88 27.91 2.78
CA SER A 368 6.76 29.30 3.24
C SER A 368 5.39 29.66 3.84
N LEU A 369 4.93 28.81 4.77
CA LEU A 369 3.64 28.90 5.49
C LEU A 369 3.66 29.96 6.60
N ASP A 370 2.53 30.61 6.83
CA ASP A 370 2.36 31.56 7.94
C ASP A 370 2.03 30.84 9.25
N TRP A 371 3.05 30.35 9.95
CA TRP A 371 2.90 29.60 11.21
C TRP A 371 2.24 30.39 12.34
N THR A 372 2.20 31.73 12.25
CA THR A 372 1.49 32.57 13.24
C THR A 372 -0.04 32.34 13.23
N ARG A 373 -0.54 31.66 12.20
CA ARG A 373 -1.96 31.36 11.98
C ARG A 373 -2.22 29.86 11.82
N GLU A 374 -1.34 29.01 12.34
CA GLU A 374 -1.57 27.57 12.36
C GLU A 374 -2.90 27.25 13.02
N CYS A 375 -3.70 26.41 12.36
CA CYS A 375 -5.01 25.99 12.83
C CYS A 375 -5.12 24.46 12.86
N PHE A 376 -5.87 23.93 13.80
CA PHE A 376 -6.27 22.53 13.85
C PHE A 376 -7.79 22.44 13.80
N THR A 377 -8.33 21.46 13.06
CA THR A 377 -9.78 21.40 12.77
C THR A 377 -10.67 21.34 14.00
N MET A 378 -10.17 20.83 15.14
CA MET A 378 -10.89 20.80 16.41
C MET A 378 -10.56 21.97 17.36
N ASP A 379 -9.81 22.97 16.89
CA ASP A 379 -9.61 24.21 17.67
C ASP A 379 -10.96 24.91 17.89
N GLU A 380 -11.06 25.67 18.99
CA GLU A 380 -12.28 26.36 19.38
C GLU A 380 -12.89 27.20 18.25
N LYS A 381 -12.03 27.96 17.54
CA LYS A 381 -12.46 28.81 16.42
C LYS A 381 -13.03 28.02 15.24
N LEU A 382 -12.41 26.89 14.88
CA LEU A 382 -12.88 26.08 13.75
C LEU A 382 -14.10 25.23 14.14
N SER A 383 -14.15 24.75 15.39
CA SER A 383 -15.33 24.07 15.95
C SER A 383 -16.55 24.98 15.99
N ALA A 384 -16.37 26.25 16.37
CA ALA A 384 -17.44 27.25 16.32
C ALA A 384 -17.95 27.48 14.88
N ALA A 385 -17.05 27.48 13.88
CA ALA A 385 -17.42 27.61 12.48
C ALA A 385 -18.23 26.40 11.97
N VAL A 386 -17.89 25.18 12.40
CA VAL A 386 -18.67 23.96 12.08
C VAL A 386 -20.06 24.02 12.71
N ASN A 387 -20.16 24.45 13.98
CA ASN A 387 -21.45 24.60 14.66
C ASN A 387 -22.35 25.62 13.95
N GLU A 388 -21.80 26.78 13.58
CA GLU A 388 -22.53 27.80 12.82
C GLU A 388 -23.02 27.24 11.47
N ALA A 389 -22.14 26.55 10.73
CA ALA A 389 -22.51 25.94 9.45
C ALA A 389 -23.64 24.91 9.62
N PHE A 390 -23.57 24.06 10.65
CA PHE A 390 -24.61 23.09 10.96
C PHE A 390 -25.94 23.77 11.28
N VAL A 391 -25.94 24.77 12.15
CA VAL A 391 -27.15 25.52 12.52
C VAL A 391 -27.77 26.20 11.30
N GLN A 392 -26.97 26.89 10.48
CA GLN A 392 -27.47 27.51 9.25
C GLN A 392 -28.06 26.50 8.26
N MET A 393 -27.43 25.35 8.06
CA MET A 393 -27.94 24.30 7.17
C MET A 393 -29.22 23.66 7.74
N TYR A 394 -29.31 23.50 9.06
CA TYR A 394 -30.51 23.00 9.73
C TYR A 394 -31.68 23.99 9.64
N GLU A 395 -31.44 25.28 9.88
CA GLU A 395 -32.45 26.34 9.73
C GLU A 395 -32.98 26.44 8.31
N LYS A 396 -32.11 26.24 7.31
CA LYS A 396 -32.46 26.14 5.88
C LYS A 396 -33.13 24.83 5.49
N LYS A 397 -33.41 23.93 6.44
CA LYS A 397 -34.05 22.62 6.22
C LYS A 397 -33.26 21.67 5.31
N LEU A 398 -31.94 21.85 5.23
CA LEU A 398 -31.04 20.95 4.49
C LEU A 398 -30.58 19.76 5.34
N ILE A 399 -30.66 19.88 6.68
CA ILE A 399 -30.34 18.81 7.64
C ILE A 399 -31.63 18.29 8.25
N TYR A 400 -31.78 16.96 8.29
CA TYR A 400 -32.90 16.26 8.91
C TYR A 400 -32.40 14.99 9.62
N ARG A 401 -33.25 14.39 10.47
CA ARG A 401 -32.98 13.13 11.15
C ARG A 401 -34.07 12.14 10.78
N ASP A 402 -33.66 10.98 10.26
CA ASP A 402 -34.56 9.91 9.86
C ASP A 402 -33.86 8.55 9.97
N ASN A 403 -34.64 7.47 9.95
CA ASN A 403 -34.13 6.11 9.86
C ASN A 403 -33.91 5.75 8.39
N ARG A 404 -32.65 5.57 8.00
CA ARG A 404 -32.25 5.21 6.65
C ARG A 404 -31.25 4.07 6.68
N LEU A 405 -31.22 3.26 5.62
CA LEU A 405 -30.12 2.33 5.42
C LEU A 405 -28.81 3.13 5.24
N VAL A 406 -27.81 2.77 6.03
CA VAL A 406 -26.48 3.38 6.03
C VAL A 406 -25.42 2.30 5.87
N ASN A 407 -24.25 2.65 5.34
CA ASN A 407 -23.10 1.75 5.42
C ASN A 407 -22.62 1.73 6.86
N TRP A 408 -22.61 0.55 7.49
CA TRP A 408 -22.24 0.39 8.88
C TRP A 408 -20.98 -0.48 9.01
N SER A 409 -19.97 0.01 9.72
CA SER A 409 -18.80 -0.78 10.09
C SER A 409 -19.01 -1.43 11.44
N SER A 410 -19.18 -2.76 11.45
CA SER A 410 -19.33 -3.54 12.69
C SER A 410 -18.08 -3.51 13.57
N THR A 411 -16.90 -3.35 12.97
CA THR A 411 -15.62 -3.24 13.70
C THR A 411 -15.49 -1.89 14.41
N LEU A 412 -15.80 -0.80 13.70
CA LEU A 412 -15.69 0.56 14.26
C LEU A 412 -16.93 0.97 15.06
N ARG A 413 -18.05 0.27 14.86
CA ARG A 413 -19.38 0.56 15.42
C ARG A 413 -19.82 1.98 15.09
N THR A 414 -19.76 2.33 13.81
CA THR A 414 -20.19 3.64 13.30
C THR A 414 -20.72 3.52 11.88
N ALA A 415 -21.58 4.47 11.52
CA ALA A 415 -21.96 4.74 10.14
C ALA A 415 -20.76 5.32 9.37
N ILE A 416 -20.68 4.97 8.10
CA ILE A 416 -19.65 5.38 7.13
C ILE A 416 -20.37 5.96 5.91
N SER A 417 -19.85 7.06 5.38
CA SER A 417 -20.40 7.68 4.17
C SER A 417 -20.07 6.89 2.91
N ASP A 418 -20.84 7.04 1.83
CA ASP A 418 -20.61 6.30 0.58
C ASP A 418 -19.21 6.55 -0.02
N ILE A 419 -18.63 7.74 0.18
CA ILE A 419 -17.28 8.10 -0.32
C ILE A 419 -16.14 7.47 0.52
N GLU A 420 -16.44 6.97 1.72
CA GLU A 420 -15.49 6.29 2.60
C GLU A 420 -15.56 4.76 2.43
N VAL A 421 -16.44 4.25 1.55
CA VAL A 421 -16.58 2.82 1.26
C VAL A 421 -15.87 2.50 -0.06
N ASP A 422 -14.84 1.67 0.04
CA ASP A 422 -14.20 1.08 -1.14
C ASP A 422 -14.94 -0.21 -1.53
N TYR A 423 -15.54 -0.20 -2.73
CA TYR A 423 -16.18 -1.37 -3.30
C TYR A 423 -15.15 -2.25 -4.00
N VAL A 424 -15.08 -3.51 -3.59
CA VAL A 424 -14.21 -4.51 -4.20
C VAL A 424 -15.08 -5.54 -4.91
N ASP A 425 -14.93 -5.63 -6.23
CA ASP A 425 -15.59 -6.67 -7.02
C ASP A 425 -14.95 -8.03 -6.75
N VAL A 426 -15.77 -8.99 -6.31
CA VAL A 426 -15.36 -10.36 -6.00
C VAL A 426 -15.98 -11.31 -7.03
N PRO A 427 -15.27 -11.67 -8.12
CA PRO A 427 -15.86 -12.43 -9.22
C PRO A 427 -15.97 -13.92 -8.87
N GLY A 428 -17.19 -14.42 -8.66
CA GLY A 428 -17.40 -15.82 -8.31
C GLY A 428 -16.82 -16.19 -6.94
N PHE A 429 -16.65 -17.49 -6.69
CA PHE A 429 -16.28 -18.00 -5.36
C PHE A 429 -14.90 -17.53 -4.89
N HIS A 430 -14.85 -16.91 -3.72
CA HIS A 430 -13.62 -16.48 -3.05
C HIS A 430 -13.70 -16.70 -1.54
N GLN A 431 -12.55 -16.98 -0.92
CA GLN A 431 -12.40 -17.02 0.53
C GLN A 431 -11.54 -15.84 1.00
N LEU A 432 -12.17 -14.91 1.71
CA LEU A 432 -11.54 -13.66 2.16
C LEU A 432 -11.38 -13.65 3.67
N SER A 433 -10.24 -13.13 4.15
CA SER A 433 -10.03 -12.86 5.57
C SER A 433 -10.80 -11.60 5.94
N VAL A 434 -11.71 -11.70 6.91
CA VAL A 434 -12.52 -10.59 7.38
C VAL A 434 -12.09 -10.20 8.80
N PRO A 435 -11.86 -8.90 9.09
CA PRO A 435 -11.52 -8.47 10.45
C PRO A 435 -12.55 -8.95 11.48
N GLY A 436 -12.07 -9.55 12.57
CA GLY A 436 -12.90 -10.12 13.64
C GLY A 436 -13.23 -11.60 13.47
N TYR A 437 -12.82 -12.24 12.38
CA TYR A 437 -13.03 -13.67 12.13
C TYR A 437 -11.70 -14.42 12.06
N THR A 438 -11.62 -15.57 12.72
CA THR A 438 -10.45 -16.45 12.69
C THR A 438 -10.33 -17.16 11.35
N ASP A 439 -11.46 -17.67 10.86
CA ASP A 439 -11.54 -18.40 9.60
C ASP A 439 -11.84 -17.46 8.43
N LYS A 440 -11.43 -17.89 7.23
CA LYS A 440 -11.80 -17.19 6.01
C LYS A 440 -13.30 -17.34 5.75
N VAL A 441 -13.91 -16.27 5.27
CA VAL A 441 -15.33 -16.18 4.94
C VAL A 441 -15.52 -16.36 3.44
N GLU A 442 -16.54 -17.13 3.08
CA GLU A 442 -16.91 -17.40 1.69
C GLU A 442 -17.75 -16.27 1.10
N PHE A 443 -17.37 -15.82 -0.08
CA PHE A 443 -18.04 -14.81 -0.89
C PHE A 443 -18.25 -15.33 -2.32
N GLY A 444 -19.27 -14.80 -3.00
CA GLY A 444 -19.59 -15.18 -4.37
C GLY A 444 -20.27 -16.55 -4.52
N VAL A 445 -20.80 -17.11 -3.44
CA VAL A 445 -21.68 -18.29 -3.47
C VAL A 445 -23.13 -17.81 -3.61
N LEU A 446 -23.86 -18.32 -4.59
CA LEU A 446 -25.29 -18.11 -4.73
C LEU A 446 -26.02 -19.34 -4.20
N THR A 447 -26.70 -19.20 -3.07
CA THR A 447 -27.46 -20.27 -2.41
C THR A 447 -28.93 -20.18 -2.81
N SER A 448 -29.46 -21.27 -3.35
CA SER A 448 -30.88 -21.44 -3.61
C SER A 448 -31.55 -22.17 -2.46
N PHE A 449 -32.67 -21.65 -1.96
CA PHE A 449 -33.47 -22.32 -0.94
C PHE A 449 -34.96 -22.05 -1.17
N ALA A 450 -35.81 -22.92 -0.63
CA ALA A 450 -37.24 -22.89 -0.86
C ALA A 450 -38.03 -22.40 0.36
N TYR A 451 -39.04 -21.59 0.09
CA TYR A 451 -40.05 -21.17 1.06
C TYR A 451 -41.34 -21.97 0.84
N PRO A 452 -41.86 -22.70 1.83
CA PRO A 452 -43.13 -23.39 1.70
C PRO A 452 -44.29 -22.40 1.59
N LEU A 453 -45.23 -22.66 0.67
CA LEU A 453 -46.46 -21.88 0.54
C LEU A 453 -47.39 -22.16 1.71
N GLU A 454 -48.08 -21.12 2.21
CA GLU A 454 -49.01 -21.26 3.34
C GLU A 454 -50.14 -22.26 3.08
N ASN A 455 -50.61 -22.34 1.84
CA ASN A 455 -51.69 -23.22 1.42
C ASN A 455 -51.24 -24.68 1.15
N GLU A 456 -50.00 -25.02 1.49
CA GLU A 456 -49.41 -26.36 1.29
C GLU A 456 -49.41 -26.82 -0.19
N SER A 457 -49.59 -25.90 -1.14
CA SER A 457 -49.66 -26.23 -2.58
C SER A 457 -48.29 -26.41 -3.24
N GLY A 458 -47.21 -26.19 -2.50
CA GLY A 458 -45.84 -26.31 -2.98
C GLY A 458 -44.90 -25.33 -2.27
N GLU A 459 -43.86 -24.91 -2.98
CA GLU A 459 -42.80 -24.05 -2.47
C GLU A 459 -42.33 -23.04 -3.54
N ILE A 460 -41.72 -21.95 -3.10
CA ILE A 460 -41.09 -20.95 -3.97
C ILE A 460 -39.58 -20.90 -3.70
N VAL A 461 -38.79 -21.15 -4.73
CA VAL A 461 -37.33 -21.13 -4.64
C VAL A 461 -36.81 -19.73 -4.88
N VAL A 462 -35.98 -19.22 -3.98
CA VAL A 462 -35.26 -17.95 -4.09
C VAL A 462 -33.76 -18.20 -4.10
N ALA A 463 -33.00 -17.28 -4.67
CA ALA A 463 -31.54 -17.33 -4.68
C ALA A 463 -30.94 -16.11 -3.97
N THR A 464 -29.94 -16.31 -3.10
CA THR A 464 -29.26 -15.23 -2.36
C THR A 464 -27.79 -15.54 -2.13
N THR A 465 -26.96 -14.50 -2.04
CA THR A 465 -25.56 -14.61 -1.61
C THR A 465 -25.38 -14.39 -0.10
N ARG A 466 -26.48 -14.05 0.61
CA ARG A 466 -26.50 -13.71 2.03
C ARG A 466 -27.63 -14.47 2.75
N PRO A 467 -27.55 -15.81 2.88
CA PRO A 467 -28.62 -16.57 3.50
C PRO A 467 -28.84 -16.16 4.96
N GLU A 468 -27.84 -15.69 5.70
CA GLU A 468 -28.02 -15.18 7.07
C GLU A 468 -29.04 -14.03 7.18
N THR A 469 -29.23 -13.25 6.11
CA THR A 469 -30.22 -12.17 6.10
C THR A 469 -31.65 -12.68 5.99
N MET A 470 -31.87 -13.92 5.54
CA MET A 470 -33.22 -14.46 5.32
C MET A 470 -34.11 -14.36 6.57
N LEU A 471 -33.48 -14.39 7.75
CA LEU A 471 -34.13 -14.29 9.06
C LEU A 471 -34.94 -12.99 9.21
N GLY A 472 -34.52 -11.93 8.52
CA GLY A 472 -35.17 -10.62 8.46
C GLY A 472 -36.07 -10.42 7.24
N ASP A 473 -36.35 -11.48 6.47
CA ASP A 473 -37.21 -11.36 5.29
C ASP A 473 -38.63 -10.92 5.68
N THR A 474 -39.21 -10.06 4.85
CA THR A 474 -40.56 -9.51 5.02
C THR A 474 -41.40 -9.57 3.75
N ALA A 475 -40.83 -9.96 2.61
CA ALA A 475 -41.58 -10.36 1.43
C ALA A 475 -40.74 -11.31 0.55
N VAL A 476 -41.40 -11.99 -0.40
CA VAL A 476 -40.76 -12.54 -1.60
C VAL A 476 -41.31 -11.77 -2.79
N ALA A 477 -40.43 -11.14 -3.58
CA ALA A 477 -40.82 -10.42 -4.78
C ALA A 477 -40.72 -11.30 -6.01
N VAL A 478 -41.72 -11.22 -6.88
CA VAL A 478 -41.73 -11.82 -8.21
C VAL A 478 -42.07 -10.74 -9.25
N HIS A 479 -41.68 -10.95 -10.50
CA HIS A 479 -42.08 -10.03 -11.56
C HIS A 479 -43.58 -10.23 -11.88
N PRO A 480 -44.40 -9.16 -12.03
CA PRO A 480 -45.84 -9.26 -12.27
C PRO A 480 -46.18 -10.07 -13.54
N ASP A 481 -45.37 -9.94 -14.58
CA ASP A 481 -45.58 -10.63 -15.86
C ASP A 481 -45.00 -12.04 -15.91
N ASP A 482 -44.34 -12.52 -14.85
CA ASP A 482 -43.74 -13.86 -14.85
C ASP A 482 -44.80 -14.96 -14.81
N PRO A 483 -44.99 -15.73 -15.89
CA PRO A 483 -46.02 -16.76 -15.95
C PRO A 483 -45.81 -17.87 -14.92
N ARG A 484 -44.58 -18.08 -14.42
CA ARG A 484 -44.25 -19.09 -13.40
C ARG A 484 -44.90 -18.80 -12.07
N TYR A 485 -45.08 -17.51 -11.74
CA TYR A 485 -45.50 -17.07 -10.40
C TYR A 485 -46.88 -16.41 -10.35
N LYS A 486 -47.60 -16.30 -11.49
CA LYS A 486 -48.94 -15.67 -11.54
C LYS A 486 -49.95 -16.29 -10.58
N SER A 487 -49.88 -17.59 -10.33
CA SER A 487 -50.80 -18.28 -9.42
C SER A 487 -50.52 -17.97 -7.94
N VAL A 488 -49.29 -17.61 -7.58
CA VAL A 488 -48.85 -17.40 -6.19
C VAL A 488 -48.73 -15.93 -5.80
N GLN A 489 -48.88 -14.99 -6.74
CA GLN A 489 -48.92 -13.55 -6.45
C GLN A 489 -50.04 -13.22 -5.44
N GLY A 490 -49.70 -12.46 -4.40
CA GLY A 490 -50.63 -12.10 -3.32
C GLY A 490 -50.89 -13.20 -2.29
N GLN A 491 -50.32 -14.40 -2.46
CA GLN A 491 -50.32 -15.43 -1.43
C GLN A 491 -49.20 -15.19 -0.40
N PHE A 492 -49.11 -16.08 0.59
CA PHE A 492 -48.11 -16.04 1.64
C PHE A 492 -47.22 -17.29 1.62
N VAL A 493 -45.97 -17.11 1.99
CA VAL A 493 -45.05 -18.19 2.35
C VAL A 493 -44.84 -18.22 3.85
N ILE A 494 -44.45 -19.39 4.36
CA ILE A 494 -44.08 -19.56 5.77
C ILE A 494 -42.56 -19.54 5.90
N HIS A 495 -42.06 -18.63 6.72
CA HIS A 495 -40.63 -18.56 7.00
C HIS A 495 -40.15 -19.83 7.73
N PRO A 496 -39.11 -20.54 7.25
CA PRO A 496 -38.67 -21.83 7.81
C PRO A 496 -38.41 -21.79 9.33
N PHE A 497 -37.68 -20.79 9.81
CA PHE A 497 -37.28 -20.73 11.22
C PHE A 497 -38.30 -20.02 12.13
N SER A 498 -38.70 -18.79 11.80
CA SER A 498 -39.59 -17.98 12.62
C SER A 498 -41.08 -18.32 12.48
N LYS A 499 -41.47 -19.14 11.48
CA LYS A 499 -42.87 -19.47 11.13
C LYS A 499 -43.75 -18.24 10.83
N ARG A 500 -43.14 -17.08 10.57
CA ARG A 500 -43.84 -15.86 10.16
C ARG A 500 -44.43 -16.05 8.77
N LYS A 501 -45.61 -15.47 8.54
CA LYS A 501 -46.24 -15.38 7.22
C LYS A 501 -45.62 -14.22 6.46
N ILE A 502 -45.06 -14.48 5.29
CA ILE A 502 -44.37 -13.50 4.45
C ILE A 502 -45.14 -13.38 3.12
N PRO A 503 -45.59 -12.18 2.73
CA PRO A 503 -46.33 -11.99 1.49
C PRO A 503 -45.46 -12.20 0.25
N ILE A 504 -46.07 -12.74 -0.82
CA ILE A 504 -45.51 -12.74 -2.17
C ILE A 504 -46.02 -11.49 -2.90
N ILE A 505 -45.11 -10.56 -3.19
CA ILE A 505 -45.42 -9.27 -3.82
C ILE A 505 -44.99 -9.27 -5.29
N ALA A 506 -45.67 -8.46 -6.11
CA ALA A 506 -45.27 -8.23 -7.49
C ALA A 506 -44.47 -6.92 -7.60
N ASP A 507 -43.22 -6.99 -8.06
CA ASP A 507 -42.36 -5.82 -8.23
C ASP A 507 -41.53 -5.93 -9.53
N ALA A 508 -41.90 -5.13 -10.54
CA ALA A 508 -41.22 -5.10 -11.83
C ALA A 508 -39.92 -4.27 -11.83
N GLU A 509 -39.69 -3.44 -10.81
CA GLU A 509 -38.50 -2.59 -10.73
C GLU A 509 -37.30 -3.37 -10.17
N LEU A 510 -37.54 -4.24 -9.19
CA LEU A 510 -36.51 -5.04 -8.55
C LEU A 510 -36.22 -6.35 -9.30
N VAL A 511 -37.26 -7.05 -9.76
CA VAL A 511 -37.13 -8.46 -10.16
C VAL A 511 -36.85 -8.59 -11.65
N ASP A 512 -35.67 -9.12 -12.00
CA ASP A 512 -35.38 -9.61 -13.35
C ASP A 512 -35.77 -11.08 -13.48
N MET A 513 -36.69 -11.39 -14.40
CA MET A 513 -37.16 -12.75 -14.67
C MET A 513 -36.04 -13.70 -15.13
N ASN A 514 -34.97 -13.18 -15.71
CA ASN A 514 -33.86 -13.96 -16.25
C ASN A 514 -32.76 -14.24 -15.22
N PHE A 515 -32.84 -13.62 -14.04
CA PHE A 515 -31.82 -13.76 -13.00
C PHE A 515 -32.25 -14.74 -11.91
N GLY A 516 -31.36 -15.70 -11.59
CA GLY A 516 -31.64 -16.72 -10.57
C GLY A 516 -32.90 -17.50 -10.88
N THR A 517 -33.87 -17.50 -9.96
CA THR A 517 -35.16 -18.17 -10.13
C THR A 517 -36.25 -17.25 -10.70
N GLY A 518 -36.02 -15.94 -10.76
CA GLY A 518 -37.08 -14.95 -11.00
C GLY A 518 -37.93 -14.62 -9.76
N ALA A 519 -37.55 -15.15 -8.59
CA ALA A 519 -38.10 -14.78 -7.29
C ALA A 519 -36.98 -14.34 -6.34
N VAL A 520 -37.17 -13.21 -5.66
CA VAL A 520 -36.15 -12.56 -4.84
C VAL A 520 -36.67 -12.41 -3.41
N LYS A 521 -35.88 -12.84 -2.43
CA LYS A 521 -36.19 -12.56 -1.02
C LYS A 521 -35.98 -11.09 -0.69
N ILE A 522 -36.87 -10.49 0.11
CA ILE A 522 -36.83 -9.06 0.43
C ILE A 522 -36.51 -8.84 1.91
N THR A 523 -35.37 -8.22 2.15
CA THR A 523 -34.81 -7.84 3.47
C THR A 523 -34.57 -6.33 3.57
N PRO A 524 -35.62 -5.51 3.79
CA PRO A 524 -35.50 -4.05 3.67
C PRO A 524 -34.49 -3.40 4.62
N ALA A 525 -34.21 -4.01 5.76
CA ALA A 525 -33.26 -3.48 6.74
C ALA A 525 -31.78 -3.76 6.40
N HIS A 526 -31.47 -4.52 5.34
CA HIS A 526 -30.12 -5.05 5.11
C HIS A 526 -29.57 -4.89 3.69
N ASP A 527 -30.36 -4.40 2.74
CA ASP A 527 -29.95 -4.20 1.35
C ASP A 527 -30.60 -2.93 0.75
N PRO A 528 -29.87 -2.09 -0.02
CA PRO A 528 -30.43 -0.85 -0.57
C PRO A 528 -31.57 -1.03 -1.58
N ASN A 529 -31.56 -2.11 -2.36
CA ASN A 529 -32.61 -2.40 -3.34
C ASN A 529 -33.84 -2.97 -2.63
N ASP A 530 -33.64 -3.83 -1.63
CA ASP A 530 -34.71 -4.30 -0.76
C ASP A 530 -35.32 -3.16 0.05
N PHE A 531 -34.51 -2.19 0.51
CA PHE A 531 -34.97 -1.02 1.26
C PHE A 531 -35.97 -0.21 0.44
N LYS A 532 -35.63 0.10 -0.83
CA LYS A 532 -36.53 0.82 -1.76
C LYS A 532 -37.81 0.03 -2.01
N THR A 533 -37.69 -1.28 -2.23
CA THR A 533 -38.82 -2.19 -2.42
C THR A 533 -39.73 -2.21 -1.19
N GLY A 534 -39.15 -2.28 0.00
CA GLY A 534 -39.86 -2.20 1.28
C GLY A 534 -40.62 -0.87 1.44
N GLN A 535 -40.03 0.25 1.01
CA GLN A 535 -40.73 1.54 1.01
C GLN A 535 -41.91 1.57 0.02
N ARG A 536 -41.71 1.08 -1.21
CA ARG A 536 -42.77 1.03 -2.24
C ARG A 536 -43.97 0.20 -1.81
N HIS A 537 -43.72 -0.96 -1.20
CA HIS A 537 -44.76 -1.91 -0.79
C HIS A 537 -45.16 -1.81 0.69
N LYS A 538 -44.64 -0.82 1.42
CA LYS A 538 -44.91 -0.58 2.85
C LYS A 538 -44.64 -1.81 3.73
N LEU A 539 -43.53 -2.49 3.47
CA LEU A 539 -43.09 -3.65 4.25
C LEU A 539 -42.51 -3.22 5.60
N GLU A 540 -42.50 -4.16 6.55
CA GLU A 540 -41.81 -3.99 7.82
C GLU A 540 -40.27 -4.03 7.61
N PHE A 541 -39.53 -3.30 8.45
CA PHE A 541 -38.07 -3.23 8.40
C PHE A 541 -37.48 -3.97 9.61
N ILE A 542 -37.14 -5.25 9.43
CA ILE A 542 -36.66 -6.11 10.53
C ILE A 542 -35.13 -6.19 10.52
N ASN A 543 -34.51 -5.50 11.48
CA ASN A 543 -33.08 -5.64 11.72
C ASN A 543 -32.78 -6.95 12.46
N VAL A 544 -31.86 -7.77 11.93
CA VAL A 544 -31.41 -9.04 12.54
C VAL A 544 -30.00 -8.99 13.09
N PHE A 545 -29.28 -7.87 12.91
CA PHE A 545 -27.91 -7.72 13.40
C PHE A 545 -27.84 -6.75 14.58
N THR A 546 -26.93 -7.03 15.50
CA THR A 546 -26.43 -6.08 16.49
C THR A 546 -25.38 -5.15 15.87
N GLU A 547 -25.01 -4.09 16.57
CA GLU A 547 -24.00 -3.12 16.11
C GLU A 547 -22.62 -3.76 15.81
N ASP A 548 -22.26 -4.83 16.51
CA ASP A 548 -21.03 -5.60 16.31
C ASP A 548 -21.15 -6.71 15.26
N GLY A 549 -22.31 -6.84 14.60
CA GLY A 549 -22.51 -7.78 13.50
C GLY A 549 -22.82 -9.22 13.94
N ASN A 550 -23.30 -9.40 15.18
CA ASN A 550 -23.86 -10.66 15.66
C ASN A 550 -25.38 -10.69 15.41
N MET A 551 -25.97 -11.88 15.46
CA MET A 551 -27.42 -12.04 15.35
C MET A 551 -28.13 -11.55 16.62
N ASN A 552 -29.15 -10.71 16.47
CA ASN A 552 -30.00 -10.25 17.57
C ASN A 552 -31.21 -11.19 17.78
N GLU A 553 -32.16 -10.79 18.63
CA GLU A 553 -33.36 -11.58 18.97
C GLU A 553 -34.25 -11.93 17.76
N ASN A 554 -34.30 -11.07 16.74
CA ASN A 554 -35.03 -11.34 15.50
C ASN A 554 -34.36 -12.43 14.63
N GLY A 555 -33.11 -12.77 14.93
CA GLY A 555 -32.35 -13.84 14.29
C GLY A 555 -32.59 -15.23 14.89
N ALA A 556 -33.52 -15.40 15.83
CA ALA A 556 -33.79 -16.70 16.45
C ALA A 556 -34.09 -17.81 15.41
N PRO A 557 -33.57 -19.05 15.58
CA PRO A 557 -32.83 -19.57 16.74
C PRO A 557 -31.32 -19.28 16.76
N PHE A 558 -30.79 -18.44 15.86
CA PHE A 558 -29.35 -18.20 15.67
C PHE A 558 -28.80 -17.02 16.50
N THR A 559 -29.58 -16.54 17.48
CA THR A 559 -29.23 -15.39 18.32
C THR A 559 -27.83 -15.52 18.94
N GLY A 560 -27.06 -14.43 18.88
CA GLY A 560 -25.70 -14.35 19.41
C GLY A 560 -24.60 -14.86 18.46
N GLN A 561 -24.94 -15.55 17.37
CA GLN A 561 -23.93 -16.03 16.42
C GLN A 561 -23.34 -14.86 15.60
N PRO A 562 -22.04 -14.87 15.30
CA PRO A 562 -21.44 -13.94 14.33
C PRO A 562 -22.06 -14.12 12.94
N ARG A 563 -22.37 -13.03 12.22
CA ARG A 563 -23.15 -13.11 10.95
C ARG A 563 -22.60 -14.07 9.90
N PHE A 564 -21.28 -14.20 9.76
CA PHE A 564 -20.70 -15.11 8.75
C PHE A 564 -20.62 -16.57 9.23
N GLU A 565 -20.66 -16.81 10.54
CA GLU A 565 -20.84 -18.16 11.09
C GLU A 565 -22.31 -18.56 10.98
N CYS A 566 -23.21 -17.63 11.30
CA CYS A 566 -24.65 -17.78 11.11
C CYS A 566 -25.02 -18.13 9.66
N ARG A 567 -24.26 -17.61 8.68
CA ARG A 567 -24.43 -17.99 7.27
C ARG A 567 -24.34 -19.50 7.06
N LYS A 568 -23.36 -20.17 7.67
CA LYS A 568 -23.15 -21.61 7.52
C LYS A 568 -24.23 -22.39 8.26
N THR A 569 -24.50 -22.02 9.51
CA THR A 569 -25.48 -22.73 10.35
C THR A 569 -26.91 -22.60 9.82
N VAL A 570 -27.26 -21.46 9.20
CA VAL A 570 -28.55 -21.28 8.51
C VAL A 570 -28.67 -22.24 7.32
N VAL A 571 -27.62 -22.38 6.51
CA VAL A 571 -27.63 -23.28 5.35
C VAL A 571 -27.73 -24.74 5.82
N GLU A 572 -26.92 -25.16 6.78
CA GLU A 572 -26.98 -26.51 7.37
C GLU A 572 -28.38 -26.82 7.94
N ALA A 573 -29.00 -25.85 8.62
CA ALA A 573 -30.33 -26.01 9.18
C ALA A 573 -31.45 -26.06 8.12
N LEU A 574 -31.22 -25.49 6.93
CA LEU A 574 -32.12 -25.63 5.78
C LEU A 574 -31.95 -27.00 5.11
N GLU A 575 -30.75 -27.56 5.04
CA GLU A 575 -30.48 -28.87 4.41
C GLU A 575 -31.07 -30.05 5.19
N VAL A 576 -31.18 -29.92 6.52
CA VAL A 576 -31.71 -30.98 7.40
C VAL A 576 -33.24 -31.08 7.33
N ARG A 577 -33.92 -30.08 6.76
CA ARG A 577 -35.37 -30.00 6.65
C ARG A 577 -35.84 -30.45 5.28
#